data_AF-A0A527XHG2-F1
#
_entry.id   AF-A0A527XHG2-F1
#
_cell.length_a   1.000
_cell.length_b   1.000
_cell.length_c   1.000
_cell.angle_alpha   90.00
_cell.angle_beta   90.00
_cell.angle_gamma   90.00
#
_symmetry.space_group_name_H-M   'P 1'
#
loop_
_entity.id
_entity.type
_entity.pdbx_description
1 polymer ?
#
loop_
_entity_poly.entity_id
_entity_poly.type
_entity_poly.pdbx_seq_one_letter_code
_entity_poly.pdbx_strand_id
1 'polypeptide(L)' 'SRIDLVGKDAIVVKEGLQVTEFRDGILPWAYQHNVALCFDEYDAGRPDVMFVIQRVLESSGRLTLLDQSRVIRPHPAFR' A
#
# COMPACT_ATOMS: atom_id res chain seq x y z
N SER A 1 -2.46 -2.33 10.59
CA SER A 1 -3.80 -2.72 10.08
C SER A 1 -3.80 -2.69 8.55
N ARG A 2 -4.81 -3.23 7.83
CA ARG A 2 -4.88 -3.13 6.35
C ARG A 2 -4.76 -1.68 5.86
N ILE A 3 -5.37 -0.76 6.61
CA ILE A 3 -5.36 0.68 6.33
C ILE A 3 -3.94 1.27 6.41
N ASP A 4 -3.13 0.87 7.38
CA ASP A 4 -1.76 1.39 7.49
C ASP A 4 -0.86 0.83 6.38
N LEU A 5 -1.16 -0.41 5.94
CA LEU A 5 -0.43 -1.06 4.86
C LEU A 5 -0.76 -0.44 3.50
N VAL A 6 -2.05 -0.28 3.18
CA VAL A 6 -2.53 0.16 1.86
C VAL A 6 -2.72 1.68 1.79
N GLY A 7 -3.26 2.29 2.84
CA GLY A 7 -3.61 3.71 2.90
C GLY A 7 -5.03 3.96 3.39
N LYS A 8 -5.34 5.23 3.61
CA LYS A 8 -6.67 5.73 3.99
C LYS A 8 -6.93 7.11 3.43
N ASP A 9 -8.20 7.41 3.29
CA ASP A 9 -8.66 8.78 3.19
C ASP A 9 -8.36 9.54 4.49
N ALA A 10 -7.72 10.69 4.35
CA ALA A 10 -7.42 11.60 5.43
C ALA A 10 -7.98 12.98 5.08
N ILE A 11 -8.54 13.67 6.09
CA ILE A 11 -8.93 15.06 5.94
C ILE A 11 -7.67 15.90 6.07
N VAL A 12 -7.36 16.67 5.03
CA VAL A 12 -6.25 17.64 5.02
C VAL A 12 -6.80 19.03 4.77
N VAL A 13 -6.12 20.04 5.28
CA VAL A 13 -6.48 21.44 5.02
C VAL A 13 -5.63 21.94 3.85
N LYS A 14 -6.26 22.27 2.73
CA LYS A 14 -5.64 22.95 1.59
C LYS A 14 -6.37 24.28 1.39
N GLU A 15 -5.60 25.38 1.37
CA GLU A 15 -6.15 26.73 1.16
C GLU A 15 -7.26 27.12 2.15
N GLY A 16 -7.17 26.64 3.40
CA GLY A 16 -8.18 26.89 4.43
C GLY A 16 -9.45 26.03 4.31
N LEU A 17 -9.56 25.17 3.30
CA LEU A 17 -10.69 24.25 3.12
C LEU A 17 -10.31 22.83 3.55
N GLN A 18 -11.25 22.14 4.20
CA GLN A 18 -11.13 20.72 4.51
C GLN A 18 -11.42 19.91 3.25
N VAL A 19 -10.41 19.19 2.77
CA VAL A 19 -10.52 18.31 1.61
C VAL A 19 -10.13 16.88 2.00
N THR A 20 -10.84 15.90 1.43
CA THR A 20 -10.52 14.49 1.61
C THR A 20 -9.46 14.10 0.60
N GLU A 21 -8.31 13.63 1.07
CA GLU A 21 -7.21 13.16 0.24
C GLU A 21 -6.77 11.77 0.69
N PHE A 22 -6.62 10.86 -0.26
CA PHE A 22 -6.09 9.55 0.02
C PHE A 22 -4.59 9.66 0.32
N ARG A 23 -4.17 9.13 1.47
CA ARG A 23 -2.78 8.99 1.84
C ARG A 23 -2.37 7.54 1.68
N ASP A 24 -1.37 7.33 0.84
CA ASP A 24 -0.76 6.01 0.63
C ASP A 24 -0.21 5.45 1.95
N GLY A 25 -0.45 4.15 2.16
CA GLY A 25 0.17 3.39 3.24
C GLY A 25 1.62 3.03 2.90
N ILE A 26 2.26 2.27 3.79
CA ILE A 26 3.67 1.92 3.61
C ILE A 26 3.92 1.05 2.37
N LEU A 27 2.97 0.18 2.00
CA LEU A 27 3.16 -0.75 0.88
C LEU A 27 3.15 -0.04 -0.48
N PRO A 28 2.14 0.77 -0.88
CA PRO A 28 2.20 1.47 -2.16
C PRO A 28 3.43 2.37 -2.29
N TRP A 29 3.81 3.04 -1.19
CA TRP A 29 5.01 3.85 -1.15
C TRP A 29 6.26 2.99 -1.38
N ALA A 30 6.47 1.96 -0.56
CA ALA A 30 7.63 1.08 -0.67
C ALA A 30 7.71 0.41 -2.06
N TYR A 31 6.57 -0.05 -2.59
CA TYR A 31 6.48 -0.70 -3.89
C TYR A 31 7.04 0.19 -5.02
N GLN A 32 6.89 1.51 -4.93
CA GLN A 32 7.39 2.44 -5.96
C GLN A 32 8.80 2.99 -5.70
N HIS A 33 9.45 2.62 -4.59
CA HIS A 33 10.78 3.11 -4.21
C HIS A 33 11.83 1.97 -4.16
N ASN A 34 13.11 2.33 -4.16
CA ASN A 34 14.25 1.40 -4.17
C ASN A 34 14.54 0.81 -2.78
N VAL A 35 13.54 0.18 -2.17
CA VAL A 35 13.61 -0.35 -0.80
C VAL A 35 13.34 -1.85 -0.75
N ALA A 36 13.84 -2.49 0.31
CA ALA A 36 13.42 -3.84 0.68
C ALA A 36 12.37 -3.74 1.80
N LEU A 37 11.21 -4.36 1.61
CA LEU A 37 10.14 -4.37 2.61
C LEU A 37 10.09 -5.74 3.30
N CYS A 38 10.53 -5.78 4.56
CA CYS A 38 10.51 -7.00 5.36
C CYS A 38 9.21 -7.10 6.16
N PHE A 39 8.50 -8.22 6.00
CA PHE A 39 7.35 -8.55 6.83
C PHE A 39 7.79 -9.49 7.96
N ASP A 40 7.60 -9.05 9.19
CA ASP A 40 7.77 -9.88 10.39
C ASP A 40 6.42 -10.45 10.86
N GLU A 41 6.44 -11.53 11.63
CA GLU A 41 5.24 -12.19 12.18
C GLU A 41 4.15 -12.51 11.13
N TYR A 42 4.57 -12.84 9.90
CA TYR A 42 3.65 -13.10 8.78
C TYR A 42 2.66 -14.23 9.08
N ASP A 43 3.07 -15.23 9.86
CA ASP A 43 2.24 -16.36 10.30
C ASP A 43 1.12 -15.96 11.28
N ALA A 44 1.28 -14.86 12.02
CA ALA A 44 0.29 -14.31 12.95
C ALA A 44 -0.58 -13.20 12.33
N GLY A 45 -0.38 -12.90 11.05
CA GLY A 45 -1.03 -11.80 10.36
C GLY A 45 -2.54 -11.96 10.23
N ARG A 46 -3.28 -10.85 10.38
CA ARG A 46 -4.73 -10.85 10.15
C ARG A 46 -5.04 -11.19 8.67
N PRO A 47 -6.07 -12.00 8.38
CA PRO A 47 -6.36 -12.46 7.01
C PRO A 47 -6.50 -11.34 5.96
N ASP A 48 -7.07 -10.19 6.35
CA ASP A 48 -7.25 -9.02 5.48
C ASP A 48 -5.91 -8.36 5.07
N VAL A 49 -4.90 -8.46 5.93
CA VAL A 49 -3.53 -7.99 5.66
C VAL A 49 -2.77 -9.02 4.82
N MET A 50 -2.89 -10.30 5.17
CA MET A 50 -2.19 -11.38 4.46
C MET A 50 -2.63 -11.48 3.00
N PHE A 51 -3.92 -11.25 2.71
CA PHE A 51 -4.40 -11.20 1.32
C PHE A 51 -3.71 -10.11 0.48
N VAL A 52 -3.42 -8.96 1.08
CA VAL A 52 -2.70 -7.87 0.40
C VAL A 52 -1.24 -8.26 0.15
N ILE A 53 -0.56 -8.82 1.16
CA ILE A 53 0.83 -9.27 1.02
C ILE A 53 0.94 -10.39 -0.03
N GLN A 54 0.04 -11.36 0.01
CA GLN A 54 -0.02 -12.45 -0.96
C GLN A 54 -0.15 -11.91 -2.40
N ARG A 55 -0.95 -10.87 -2.62
CA ARG A 55 -1.06 -10.21 -3.94
C ARG A 55 0.25 -9.58 -4.41
N VAL A 56 1.08 -9.08 -3.49
CA VAL A 56 2.41 -8.53 -3.83
C VAL A 56 3.35 -9.64 -4.26
N LEU A 57 3.33 -10.78 -3.56
CA LEU A 57 4.19 -11.94 -3.83
C LEU A 57 3.78 -12.71 -5.09
N GLU A 58 2.48 -12.82 -5.36
CA GLU A 58 1.93 -13.49 -6.55
C GLU A 58 2.05 -12.66 -7.83
N SER A 59 2.13 -11.34 -7.69
CA SER A 59 2.04 -10.44 -8.84
C SER A 59 3.32 -10.42 -9.65
N SER A 60 3.19 -10.71 -10.95
CA SER A 60 4.21 -10.53 -11.98
C SER A 60 4.49 -9.05 -12.31
N GLY A 61 4.46 -8.17 -11.31
CA GLY A 61 4.91 -6.78 -11.38
C GLY A 61 3.82 -5.70 -11.43
N ARG A 62 2.61 -5.98 -10.94
CA ARG A 62 1.53 -4.97 -10.82
C ARG A 62 0.72 -5.15 -9.53
N LEU A 63 0.66 -4.11 -8.70
CA LEU A 63 -0.22 -4.06 -7.54
C LEU A 63 -1.44 -3.20 -7.88
N THR A 64 -2.63 -3.78 -7.79
CA THR A 64 -3.89 -3.06 -7.99
C THR A 64 -4.44 -2.61 -6.64
N LEU A 65 -4.54 -1.30 -6.45
CA LEU A 65 -5.19 -0.68 -5.30
C LEU A 65 -6.68 -0.54 -5.62
N LEU A 66 -7.47 -1.54 -5.19
CA LEU A 66 -8.90 -1.63 -5.49
C LEU A 66 -9.68 -0.40 -5.01
N ASP A 67 -9.31 0.14 -3.85
CA ASP A 67 -9.97 1.32 -3.27
C ASP A 67 -9.75 2.60 -4.12
N GLN A 68 -8.73 2.60 -4.99
CA GLN A 68 -8.36 3.74 -5.84
C GLN A 68 -8.56 3.46 -7.33
N SER A 69 -8.98 2.25 -7.72
CA SER A 69 -8.91 1.77 -9.12
C SER A 69 -7.54 2.05 -9.80
N ARG A 70 -6.47 2.07 -8.99
CA ARG A 70 -5.12 2.47 -9.42
C ARG A 70 -4.24 1.24 -9.55
N VAL A 71 -3.50 1.15 -10.66
CA VAL A 71 -2.49 0.10 -10.87
C VAL A 71 -1.11 0.72 -10.74
N ILE A 72 -0.31 0.23 -9.79
CA ILE A 72 1.09 0.64 -9.61
C ILE A 72 2.04 -0.48 -10.01
N ARG A 73 3.22 -0.11 -10.50
CA ARG A 73 4.30 -1.03 -10.87
C ARG A 73 5.42 -0.94 -9.82
N PRO A 74 6.11 -2.05 -9.54
CA PRO A 74 7.21 -2.03 -8.59
C PRO A 74 8.39 -1.27 -9.15
N HIS A 75 9.14 -0.63 -8.28
CA HIS A 75 10.48 -0.15 -8.60
C HIS A 75 11.36 -1.37 -8.98
N PRO A 76 12.26 -1.28 -9.98
CA PRO A 76 13.08 -2.42 -10.41
C PRO A 76 13.93 -3.06 -9.30
N ALA A 77 14.34 -2.24 -8.33
CA ALA A 77 15.10 -2.66 -7.15
C ALA A 77 14.25 -2.97 -5.91
N PHE A 78 12.91 -2.90 -5.99
CA PHE A 78 12.03 -3.27 -4.89
C PHE A 78 12.20 -4.76 -4.56
N ARG A 79 12.27 -5.09 -3.27
CA ARG A 79 12.47 -6.47 -2.79
C ARG A 79 11.56 -6.77 -1.60
#